data_AF-A0A8J7CJB4-F1
#
_entry.id   AF-A0A8J7CJB4-F1
#
_cell.length_a   1.000
_cell.length_b   1.000
_cell.length_c   1.000
_cell.angle_alpha   90.00
_cell.angle_beta   90.00
_cell.angle_gamma   90.00
#
_symmetry.space_group_name_H-M   'P 1'
#
loop_
_entity.id
_entity.type
_entity.pdbx_description
1 polymer ?
#
loop_
_entity_poly.entity_id
_entity_poly.type
_entity_poly.pdbx_seq_one_letter_code
_entity_poly.pdbx_strand_id
1 'polypeptide(L)'
;VNEGEPVHLFAPLEWQPNSSYHNLDEEDYPAGDPNSLMTPYLSPSEAIHDPGPIALCMLDDIGWTTAQDCGSGGEDPCEQQDLAGGVVCLRDGRFEITGTWTDFSNPPVTQPLIWKPVEDINATGGFQNNPSGIQIVMRIADSCQNTNKWWIWLGGFTDAGWDITVRDTVTDTQQTYIKSPNAGVFPTTDRDSTTFSCN
;
A
#
# COMPACT_ATOMS: atom_id res chain seq x y z
N VAL A 1 -8.31 9.91 -7.05
CA VAL A 1 -8.05 10.49 -8.40
C VAL A 1 -9.06 11.54 -8.90
N ASN A 2 -10.34 11.52 -8.49
CA ASN A 2 -11.35 12.49 -8.94
C ASN A 2 -11.61 13.60 -7.90
N GLU A 3 -10.55 14.12 -7.27
CA GLU A 3 -10.66 15.10 -6.15
C GLU A 3 -11.53 14.65 -4.96
N GLY A 4 -11.83 13.35 -4.84
CA GLY A 4 -12.71 12.77 -3.81
C GLY A 4 -14.18 12.71 -4.21
N GLU A 5 -14.55 13.21 -5.39
CA GLU A 5 -15.91 13.15 -5.91
C GLU A 5 -16.21 11.81 -6.60
N PRO A 6 -17.47 11.32 -6.54
CA PRO A 6 -17.89 10.15 -7.28
C PRO A 6 -17.62 10.28 -8.78
N VAL A 7 -17.14 9.20 -9.41
CA VAL A 7 -16.96 9.13 -10.86
C VAL A 7 -18.34 9.05 -11.52
N HIS A 8 -18.60 9.93 -12.48
CA HIS A 8 -19.85 9.95 -13.22
C HIS A 8 -19.81 9.00 -14.41
N LEU A 9 -20.79 8.09 -14.47
CA LEU A 9 -21.00 7.18 -15.59
C LEU A 9 -22.05 7.77 -16.54
N PHE A 10 -21.87 7.50 -17.83
CA PHE A 10 -22.84 7.87 -18.85
C PHE A 10 -24.16 7.11 -18.63
N ALA A 11 -25.15 7.84 -18.10
CA ALA A 11 -26.48 7.33 -17.76
C ALA A 11 -27.59 8.23 -18.37
N PRO A 12 -27.74 8.23 -19.71
CA PRO A 12 -28.73 9.08 -20.38
C PRO A 12 -30.18 8.72 -20.00
N LEU A 13 -31.09 9.68 -20.16
CA LEU A 13 -32.52 9.50 -19.89
C LEU A 13 -33.15 8.39 -20.75
N GLU A 14 -32.75 8.30 -22.01
CA GLU A 14 -33.09 7.19 -22.89
C GLU A 14 -31.92 6.21 -22.94
N TRP A 15 -32.22 4.94 -22.67
CA TRP A 15 -31.24 3.86 -22.74
C TRP A 15 -30.58 3.81 -24.12
N GLN A 16 -29.25 3.78 -24.12
CA GLN A 16 -28.47 3.58 -25.33
C GLN A 16 -27.71 2.26 -25.25
N PRO A 17 -28.04 1.29 -26.13
CA PRO A 17 -27.36 0.01 -26.14
C PRO A 17 -25.88 0.21 -26.43
N ASN A 18 -25.04 -0.48 -25.68
CA ASN A 18 -23.58 -0.42 -25.81
C ASN A 18 -22.96 0.95 -25.47
N SER A 19 -23.67 1.84 -24.76
CA SER A 19 -23.03 3.03 -24.16
C SER A 19 -23.43 3.32 -22.72
N SER A 20 -24.70 3.15 -22.37
CA SER A 20 -25.16 3.33 -20.98
C SER A 20 -24.33 2.45 -20.03
N TYR A 21 -24.12 2.87 -18.78
CA TYR A 21 -23.52 2.11 -17.65
C TYR A 21 -22.06 1.62 -17.77
N HIS A 22 -21.40 1.65 -18.94
CA HIS A 22 -19.99 1.22 -19.07
C HIS A 22 -19.06 2.27 -19.68
N ASN A 23 -19.55 3.47 -19.98
CA ASN A 23 -18.71 4.62 -20.34
C ASN A 23 -18.76 5.68 -19.24
N LEU A 24 -17.72 6.52 -19.19
CA LEU A 24 -17.69 7.74 -18.40
C LEU A 24 -18.59 8.81 -19.03
N ASP A 25 -19.09 9.74 -18.22
CA ASP A 25 -19.93 10.83 -18.71
C ASP A 25 -19.14 11.82 -19.58
N GLU A 26 -19.56 12.02 -20.84
CA GLU A 26 -18.91 12.95 -21.77
C GLU A 26 -19.03 14.41 -21.31
N GLU A 27 -20.07 14.76 -20.54
CA GLU A 27 -20.25 16.13 -20.04
C GLU A 27 -19.15 16.50 -19.03
N ASP A 28 -18.73 15.52 -18.23
CA ASP A 28 -17.68 15.68 -17.21
C ASP A 28 -16.27 15.44 -17.77
N TYR A 29 -16.13 14.58 -18.80
CA TYR A 29 -14.85 14.18 -19.39
C TYR A 29 -14.81 14.41 -20.92
N PRO A 30 -14.99 15.66 -21.40
CA PRO A 30 -15.11 15.95 -22.83
C PRO A 30 -13.83 15.67 -23.62
N ALA A 31 -13.94 15.57 -24.94
CA ALA A 31 -12.81 15.47 -25.87
C ALA A 31 -11.62 16.37 -25.50
N GLY A 32 -10.44 15.75 -25.31
CA GLY A 32 -9.22 16.40 -24.84
C GLY A 32 -8.96 16.31 -23.34
N ASP A 33 -9.93 15.83 -22.54
CA ASP A 33 -9.74 15.45 -21.14
C ASP A 33 -8.86 14.18 -21.05
N PRO A 34 -7.99 14.03 -20.03
CA PRO A 34 -7.21 12.82 -19.83
C PRO A 34 -8.03 11.51 -19.73
N ASN A 35 -9.32 11.57 -19.36
CA ASN A 35 -10.20 10.42 -19.20
C ASN A 35 -11.16 10.21 -20.39
N SER A 36 -11.02 11.00 -21.46
CA SER A 36 -11.92 10.99 -22.63
C SER A 36 -11.86 9.70 -23.47
N LEU A 37 -10.88 8.80 -23.28
CA LEU A 37 -10.88 7.52 -24.02
C LEU A 37 -12.09 6.64 -23.68
N MET A 38 -12.58 6.73 -22.44
CA MET A 38 -13.62 5.85 -21.91
C MET A 38 -15.02 6.49 -21.96
N THR A 39 -15.19 7.61 -22.67
CA THR A 39 -16.49 8.22 -22.92
C THR A 39 -17.12 7.65 -24.20
N PRO A 40 -18.45 7.78 -24.40
CA PRO A 40 -19.13 7.08 -25.49
C PRO A 40 -18.92 7.68 -26.88
N TYR A 41 -18.30 8.86 -27.01
CA TYR A 41 -18.13 9.56 -28.29
C TYR A 41 -16.66 9.75 -28.63
N LEU A 42 -16.30 9.49 -29.89
CA LEU A 42 -14.98 9.79 -30.43
C LEU A 42 -15.12 10.69 -31.66
N SER A 43 -14.45 11.84 -31.64
CA SER A 43 -14.49 12.81 -32.73
C SER A 43 -13.64 12.36 -33.93
N PRO A 44 -13.98 12.79 -35.17
CA PRO A 44 -13.11 12.54 -36.32
C PRO A 44 -11.71 13.08 -36.09
N SER A 45 -10.70 12.25 -36.35
CA SER A 45 -9.28 12.56 -36.13
C SER A 45 -8.85 12.70 -34.67
N GLU A 46 -9.68 12.27 -33.71
CA GLU A 46 -9.27 12.10 -32.33
C GLU A 46 -8.52 10.77 -32.16
N ALA A 47 -7.34 10.84 -31.54
CA ALA A 47 -6.50 9.68 -31.26
C ALA A 47 -6.02 9.76 -29.82
N ILE A 48 -6.59 8.88 -28.98
CA ILE A 48 -6.28 8.79 -27.56
C ILE A 48 -5.74 7.38 -27.32
N HIS A 49 -4.58 7.29 -26.69
CA HIS A 49 -3.87 6.03 -26.46
C HIS A 49 -3.68 5.74 -24.96
N ASP A 50 -4.29 6.56 -24.11
CA ASP A 50 -4.25 6.45 -22.67
C ASP A 50 -5.70 6.28 -22.16
N PRO A 51 -6.03 5.20 -21.44
CA PRO A 51 -7.34 5.04 -20.82
C PRO A 51 -7.65 6.11 -19.78
N GLY A 52 -6.63 6.78 -19.26
CA GLY A 52 -6.77 7.88 -18.31
C GLY A 52 -6.75 7.41 -16.85
N PRO A 53 -6.44 8.32 -15.92
CA PRO A 53 -6.41 8.05 -14.48
C PRO A 53 -7.64 7.34 -13.92
N ILE A 54 -8.84 7.80 -14.27
CA ILE A 54 -10.08 7.27 -13.71
C ILE A 54 -10.30 5.83 -14.16
N ALA A 55 -10.12 5.55 -15.45
CA ALA A 55 -10.30 4.21 -15.99
C ALA A 55 -9.27 3.22 -15.44
N LEU A 56 -8.01 3.66 -15.27
CA LEU A 56 -6.98 2.86 -14.62
C LEU A 56 -7.34 2.54 -13.16
N CYS A 57 -7.98 3.46 -12.45
CA CYS A 57 -8.44 3.22 -11.09
C CYS A 57 -9.68 2.35 -10.99
N MET A 58 -10.60 2.47 -11.94
CA MET A 58 -11.72 1.51 -12.04
C MET A 58 -11.20 0.09 -12.34
N LEU A 59 -10.13 -0.04 -13.12
CA LEU A 59 -9.47 -1.33 -13.36
C LEU A 59 -8.77 -1.86 -12.10
N ASP A 60 -8.11 -0.98 -11.35
CA ASP A 60 -7.51 -1.30 -10.05
C ASP A 60 -8.55 -1.81 -9.04
N ASP A 61 -9.69 -1.12 -8.92
CA ASP A 61 -10.82 -1.48 -8.05
C ASP A 61 -11.40 -2.87 -8.35
N ILE A 62 -11.38 -3.32 -9.62
CA ILE A 62 -11.83 -4.67 -10.01
C ILE A 62 -10.71 -5.72 -9.99
N GLY A 63 -9.53 -5.36 -9.48
CA GLY A 63 -8.42 -6.27 -9.17
C GLY A 63 -7.32 -6.36 -10.24
N TRP A 64 -7.24 -5.41 -11.17
CA TRP A 64 -6.13 -5.35 -12.13
C TRP A 64 -4.98 -4.53 -11.57
N THR A 65 -3.74 -5.00 -11.72
CA THR A 65 -2.58 -4.17 -11.34
C THR A 65 -2.36 -3.09 -12.40
N THR A 66 -2.52 -1.82 -12.02
CA THR A 66 -2.22 -0.67 -12.89
C THR A 66 -1.03 0.14 -12.38
N ALA A 67 -0.46 1.00 -13.22
CA ALA A 67 0.61 1.92 -12.83
C ALA A 67 0.07 3.23 -12.20
N GLN A 68 -1.26 3.37 -12.08
CA GLN A 68 -1.91 4.58 -11.61
C GLN A 68 -2.00 4.57 -10.10
N ASP A 69 -1.60 5.66 -9.45
CA ASP A 69 -1.91 5.89 -8.04
C ASP A 69 -3.36 6.36 -7.93
N CYS A 70 -4.20 5.48 -7.40
CA CYS A 70 -5.64 5.65 -7.47
C CYS A 70 -6.25 6.42 -6.32
N GLY A 71 -5.47 6.66 -5.25
CA GLY A 71 -5.99 7.27 -4.02
C GLY A 71 -7.29 6.59 -3.63
N SER A 72 -7.17 5.34 -3.18
CA SER A 72 -8.28 4.53 -2.67
C SER A 72 -9.14 5.36 -1.72
N GLY A 73 -10.34 5.75 -2.18
CA GLY A 73 -11.33 6.49 -1.41
C GLY A 73 -12.00 5.62 -0.35
N GLY A 74 -11.20 5.05 0.55
CA GLY A 74 -11.65 4.35 1.73
C GLY A 74 -11.07 5.03 2.95
N GLU A 75 -11.92 5.38 3.91
CA GLU A 75 -11.53 5.73 5.29
C GLU A 75 -10.95 4.50 6.03
N ASP A 76 -10.12 3.69 5.38
CA ASP A 76 -9.62 2.42 5.91
C ASP A 76 -8.26 2.63 6.59
N PRO A 77 -7.99 1.99 7.74
CA PRO A 77 -6.83 2.27 8.58
C PRO A 77 -5.45 1.88 8.00
N CYS A 78 -5.25 1.76 6.70
CA CYS A 78 -3.93 1.71 6.08
C CYS A 78 -4.05 2.14 4.61
N GLU A 79 -4.01 3.46 4.38
CA GLU A 79 -4.55 4.05 3.15
C GLU A 79 -3.70 3.80 1.88
N GLN A 80 -2.47 3.30 1.97
CA GLN A 80 -1.68 2.91 0.79
C GLN A 80 -0.57 1.90 1.13
N GLN A 81 -0.64 0.70 0.56
CA GLN A 81 0.50 -0.24 0.56
C GLN A 81 1.59 0.26 -0.42
N ASP A 82 2.43 1.19 0.02
CA ASP A 82 3.65 1.57 -0.73
C ASP A 82 4.81 0.60 -0.40
N LEU A 83 4.73 -0.61 -0.95
CA LEU A 83 5.71 -1.68 -0.67
C LEU A 83 7.15 -1.28 -1.00
N ALA A 84 7.36 -0.41 -1.99
CA ALA A 84 8.69 0.04 -2.41
C ALA A 84 9.15 1.29 -1.63
N GLY A 85 8.21 2.11 -1.17
CA GLY A 85 8.46 3.26 -0.29
C GLY A 85 8.45 2.93 1.20
N GLY A 86 8.49 1.64 1.57
CA GLY A 86 8.70 1.23 2.95
C GLY A 86 7.43 1.08 3.77
N VAL A 87 6.26 0.97 3.14
CA VAL A 87 4.97 0.77 3.81
C VAL A 87 4.39 -0.60 3.47
N VAL A 88 3.94 -1.35 4.47
CA VAL A 88 3.17 -2.58 4.27
C VAL A 88 2.08 -2.71 5.33
N CYS A 89 0.91 -3.13 4.91
CA CYS A 89 -0.25 -3.32 5.79
C CYS A 89 -0.50 -4.81 5.99
N LEU A 90 -0.74 -5.25 7.22
CA LEU A 90 -1.11 -6.64 7.55
C LEU A 90 -2.43 -6.66 8.33
N ARG A 91 -3.08 -7.83 8.42
CA ARG A 91 -4.35 -8.05 9.12
C ARG A 91 -5.46 -7.12 8.62
N ASP A 92 -5.75 -7.19 7.33
CA ASP A 92 -6.82 -6.41 6.71
C ASP A 92 -6.69 -4.91 7.01
N GLY A 93 -5.45 -4.38 6.96
CA GLY A 93 -5.16 -2.96 7.17
C GLY A 93 -5.04 -2.52 8.64
N ARG A 94 -5.27 -3.38 9.63
CA ARG A 94 -5.16 -2.98 11.05
C ARG A 94 -3.75 -2.59 11.47
N PHE A 95 -2.73 -3.19 10.87
CA PHE A 95 -1.34 -2.90 11.23
C PHE A 95 -0.59 -2.33 10.04
N GLU A 96 -0.27 -1.04 10.14
CA GLU A 96 0.65 -0.37 9.24
C GLU A 96 2.08 -0.56 9.73
N ILE A 97 2.95 -0.95 8.82
CA ILE A 97 4.37 -1.12 9.07
C ILE A 97 5.10 -0.16 8.14
N THR A 98 5.83 0.78 8.72
CA THR A 98 6.78 1.63 8.00
C THR A 98 8.20 1.21 8.32
N GLY A 99 9.11 1.26 7.36
CA GLY A 99 10.49 0.87 7.63
C GLY A 99 11.52 1.44 6.68
N THR A 100 12.68 1.74 7.24
CA THR A 100 13.87 2.20 6.51
C THR A 100 15.09 1.38 6.93
N TRP A 101 16.10 1.36 6.07
CA TRP A 101 17.40 0.80 6.37
C TRP A 101 18.49 1.85 6.14
N THR A 102 19.58 1.73 6.89
CA THR A 102 20.74 2.62 6.81
C THR A 102 21.98 1.81 6.46
N ASP A 103 22.70 2.26 5.43
CA ASP A 103 23.91 1.61 4.94
C ASP A 103 25.14 1.89 5.82
N PHE A 104 26.31 1.41 5.37
CA PHE A 104 27.58 1.55 6.07
C PHE A 104 28.46 2.70 5.52
N SER A 105 27.90 3.54 4.63
CA SER A 105 28.67 4.62 4.01
C SER A 105 28.98 5.73 5.03
N ASN A 106 29.89 6.63 4.66
CA ASN A 106 30.26 7.77 5.49
C ASN A 106 30.25 9.04 4.61
N PRO A 107 29.21 9.89 4.68
CA PRO A 107 28.08 9.83 5.62
C PRO A 107 27.10 8.69 5.31
N PRO A 108 26.41 8.10 6.31
CA PRO A 108 25.46 7.01 6.10
C PRO A 108 24.25 7.45 5.28
N VAL A 109 23.75 6.55 4.43
CA VAL A 109 22.57 6.76 3.59
C VAL A 109 21.42 5.91 4.11
N THR A 110 20.26 6.54 4.28
CA THR A 110 19.01 5.88 4.68
C THR A 110 18.06 5.80 3.49
N GLN A 111 17.45 4.64 3.29
CA GLN A 111 16.48 4.38 2.23
C GLN A 111 15.31 3.54 2.76
N PRO A 112 14.14 3.57 2.10
CA PRO A 112 13.03 2.70 2.46
C PRO A 112 13.40 1.22 2.36
N LEU A 113 12.82 0.40 3.24
CA LEU A 113 12.77 -1.04 3.02
C LEU A 113 11.78 -1.34 1.89
N ILE A 114 12.07 -2.37 1.11
CA ILE A 114 11.08 -2.94 0.20
C ILE A 114 10.39 -4.07 0.95
N TRP A 115 9.06 -4.07 1.01
CA TRP A 115 8.29 -5.10 1.68
C TRP A 115 7.69 -6.12 0.71
N LYS A 116 7.55 -7.37 1.16
CA LYS A 116 6.80 -8.43 0.47
C LYS A 116 5.92 -9.18 1.49
N PRO A 117 4.60 -8.88 1.53
CA PRO A 117 3.70 -9.53 2.46
C PRO A 117 3.44 -10.99 2.08
N VAL A 118 3.11 -11.79 3.09
CA VAL A 118 2.58 -13.15 2.99
C VAL A 118 1.32 -13.19 3.85
N GLU A 119 0.18 -12.94 3.21
CA GLU A 119 -1.10 -12.66 3.86
C GLU A 119 -1.62 -13.85 4.68
N ASP A 120 -1.51 -15.07 4.14
CA ASP A 120 -1.96 -16.32 4.78
C ASP A 120 -1.45 -16.50 6.21
N ILE A 121 -0.27 -15.96 6.52
CA ILE A 121 0.37 -16.08 7.83
C ILE A 121 0.54 -14.74 8.57
N ASN A 122 0.02 -13.65 7.99
CA ASN A 122 0.18 -12.28 8.48
C ASN A 122 1.64 -11.91 8.76
N ALA A 123 2.49 -12.13 7.75
CA ALA A 123 3.91 -11.85 7.82
C ALA A 123 4.39 -11.01 6.62
N THR A 124 5.60 -10.47 6.71
CA THR A 124 6.25 -9.75 5.62
C THR A 124 7.76 -9.96 5.65
N GLY A 125 8.38 -9.99 4.47
CA GLY A 125 9.84 -9.91 4.31
C GLY A 125 10.26 -8.50 3.89
N GLY A 126 11.28 -7.95 4.56
CA GLY A 126 11.89 -6.66 4.25
C GLY A 126 13.23 -6.83 3.52
N PHE A 127 13.45 -6.01 2.51
CA PHE A 127 14.62 -6.03 1.62
C PHE A 127 15.22 -4.63 1.49
N GLN A 128 16.54 -4.52 1.36
CA GLN A 128 17.22 -3.21 1.35
C GLN A 128 17.24 -2.57 -0.04
N ASN A 129 17.86 -3.25 -1.01
CA ASN A 129 18.17 -2.67 -2.32
C ASN A 129 17.52 -3.43 -3.49
N ASN A 130 17.19 -4.70 -3.29
CA ASN A 130 16.47 -5.52 -4.25
C ASN A 130 15.74 -6.66 -3.53
N PRO A 131 14.65 -7.18 -4.09
CA PRO A 131 13.86 -8.23 -3.45
C PRO A 131 14.47 -9.64 -3.57
N SER A 132 15.80 -9.78 -3.76
CA SER A 132 16.42 -11.09 -4.00
C SER A 132 16.91 -11.82 -2.75
N GLY A 133 17.01 -11.12 -1.61
CA GLY A 133 17.45 -11.72 -0.35
C GLY A 133 16.82 -11.04 0.86
N ILE A 134 15.97 -11.79 1.57
CA ILE A 134 15.27 -11.31 2.77
C ILE A 134 16.30 -10.85 3.82
N GLN A 135 16.16 -9.61 4.29
CA GLN A 135 17.03 -9.03 5.31
C GLN A 135 16.35 -8.97 6.67
N ILE A 136 15.04 -8.71 6.67
CA ILE A 136 14.21 -8.62 7.86
C ILE A 136 12.95 -9.45 7.63
N VAL A 137 12.45 -10.10 8.67
CA VAL A 137 11.14 -10.74 8.68
C VAL A 137 10.33 -10.19 9.84
N MET A 138 9.06 -9.96 9.59
CA MET A 138 8.13 -9.58 10.64
C MET A 138 6.82 -10.34 10.53
N ARG A 139 6.20 -10.66 11.66
CA ARG A 139 4.91 -11.34 11.72
C ARG A 139 4.05 -10.79 12.84
N ILE A 140 2.75 -10.65 12.57
CA ILE A 140 1.75 -10.20 13.53
C ILE A 140 0.80 -11.35 13.90
N ALA A 141 0.92 -11.82 15.13
CA ALA A 141 0.13 -12.92 15.65
C ALA A 141 -1.01 -12.43 16.57
N ASP A 142 -2.19 -12.99 16.36
CA ASP A 142 -3.34 -12.83 17.24
C ASP A 142 -3.16 -13.69 18.50
N SER A 143 -3.11 -13.05 19.67
CA SER A 143 -3.13 -13.70 20.98
C SER A 143 -4.22 -13.09 21.88
N CYS A 144 -5.26 -12.54 21.27
CA CYS A 144 -6.32 -11.80 21.97
C CYS A 144 -7.08 -12.66 22.96
N GLN A 145 -7.42 -13.90 22.58
CA GLN A 145 -8.14 -14.84 23.44
C GLN A 145 -7.34 -15.27 24.69
N ASN A 146 -6.01 -15.19 24.65
CA ASN A 146 -5.15 -15.70 25.72
C ASN A 146 -4.57 -14.58 26.58
N THR A 147 -4.17 -13.47 25.95
CA THR A 147 -3.38 -12.41 26.61
C THR A 147 -3.97 -11.03 26.43
N ASN A 148 -5.06 -10.87 25.66
CA ASN A 148 -5.59 -9.58 25.23
C ASN A 148 -4.54 -8.70 24.52
N LYS A 149 -3.61 -9.34 23.80
CA LYS A 149 -2.50 -8.68 23.10
C LYS A 149 -2.31 -9.23 21.70
N TRP A 150 -1.83 -8.35 20.82
CA TRP A 150 -1.20 -8.72 19.55
C TRP A 150 0.29 -8.92 19.78
N TRP A 151 0.87 -9.94 19.16
CA TRP A 151 2.29 -10.21 19.27
C TRP A 151 3.00 -9.87 17.97
N ILE A 152 4.06 -9.07 18.08
CA ILE A 152 4.94 -8.72 16.97
C ILE A 152 6.20 -9.56 17.10
N TRP A 153 6.51 -10.31 16.03
CA TRP A 153 7.75 -11.06 15.91
C TRP A 153 8.62 -10.38 14.88
N LEU A 154 9.82 -9.97 15.27
CA LEU A 154 10.79 -9.32 14.39
C LEU A 154 12.08 -10.15 14.37
N GLY A 155 12.67 -10.35 13.20
CA GLY A 155 13.96 -11.03 13.05
C GLY A 155 14.66 -10.59 11.77
N GLY A 156 15.91 -11.00 11.56
CA GLY A 156 16.63 -10.62 10.35
C GLY A 156 17.98 -11.30 10.16
N PHE A 157 18.62 -10.98 9.05
CA PHE A 157 19.88 -11.57 8.57
C PHE A 157 20.91 -10.50 8.17
N THR A 158 20.75 -9.27 8.66
CA THR A 158 21.56 -8.10 8.29
C THR A 158 22.24 -7.43 9.47
N ASP A 159 23.45 -6.91 9.25
CA ASP A 159 24.20 -6.04 10.17
C ASP A 159 24.02 -4.54 9.88
N ALA A 160 23.29 -4.19 8.82
CA ALA A 160 22.92 -2.81 8.50
C ALA A 160 21.96 -2.20 9.53
N GLY A 161 21.84 -0.87 9.52
CA GLY A 161 20.88 -0.18 10.38
C GLY A 161 19.45 -0.32 9.86
N TRP A 162 18.48 -0.22 10.75
CA TRP A 162 17.07 -0.11 10.39
C TRP A 162 16.25 0.59 11.47
N ASP A 163 15.18 1.23 11.03
CA ASP A 163 14.16 1.87 11.84
C ASP A 163 12.81 1.39 11.30
N ILE A 164 12.06 0.65 12.12
CA ILE A 164 10.78 0.04 11.74
C ILE A 164 9.73 0.46 12.75
N THR A 165 8.66 1.08 12.28
CA THR A 165 7.52 1.45 13.10
C THR A 165 6.31 0.61 12.75
N VAL A 166 5.67 0.04 13.77
CA VAL A 166 4.38 -0.65 13.67
C VAL A 166 3.33 0.22 14.33
N ARG A 167 2.26 0.56 13.59
CA ARG A 167 1.09 1.30 14.07
C ARG A 167 -0.16 0.41 14.01
N ASP A 168 -0.83 0.24 15.14
CA ASP A 168 -2.21 -0.27 15.19
C ASP A 168 -3.14 0.89 14.90
N THR A 169 -3.77 0.86 13.75
CA THR A 169 -4.47 2.00 13.17
C THR A 169 -5.89 2.13 13.72
N VAL A 170 -6.39 1.11 14.43
CA VAL A 170 -7.62 1.17 15.22
C VAL A 170 -7.41 1.93 16.53
N THR A 171 -6.26 1.74 17.17
CA THR A 171 -5.97 2.31 18.50
C THR A 171 -5.02 3.50 18.47
N ASP A 172 -4.45 3.80 17.30
CA ASP A 172 -3.36 4.76 17.06
C ASP A 172 -2.10 4.49 17.92
N THR A 173 -1.99 3.27 18.47
CA THR A 173 -0.81 2.86 19.25
C THR A 173 0.31 2.51 18.29
N GLN A 174 1.51 3.03 18.54
CA GLN A 174 2.68 2.79 17.71
C GLN A 174 3.89 2.37 18.53
N GLN A 175 4.72 1.50 17.94
CA GLN A 175 6.00 1.07 18.51
C GLN A 175 7.07 1.09 17.42
N THR A 176 8.20 1.71 17.74
CA THR A 176 9.36 1.77 16.86
C THR A 176 10.47 0.85 17.37
N TYR A 177 11.03 0.06 16.46
CA TYR A 177 12.16 -0.83 16.69
C TYR A 177 13.36 -0.30 15.90
N ILE A 178 14.46 -0.01 16.59
CA ILE A 178 15.64 0.64 15.99
C ILE A 178 16.88 -0.23 16.20
N LYS A 179 17.68 -0.37 15.15
CA LYS A 179 19.03 -0.91 15.22
C LYS A 179 19.99 0.00 14.45
N SER A 180 21.11 0.37 15.07
CA SER A 180 22.18 1.09 14.37
C SER A 180 23.03 0.15 13.50
N PRO A 181 23.61 0.64 12.39
CA PRO A 181 24.61 -0.13 11.62
C PRO A 181 25.81 -0.49 12.51
N ASN A 182 26.38 -1.69 12.34
CA ASN A 182 27.59 -2.13 13.06
C ASN A 182 27.49 -2.11 14.61
N ALA A 183 26.28 -2.13 15.19
CA ALA A 183 26.11 -2.08 16.64
C ALA A 183 26.68 -3.30 17.39
N GLY A 184 27.20 -4.33 16.70
CA GLY A 184 27.62 -5.61 17.30
C GLY A 184 26.45 -6.45 17.84
N VAL A 185 25.23 -5.93 17.74
CA VAL A 185 23.97 -6.61 18.07
C VAL A 185 23.40 -7.15 16.76
N PHE A 186 23.40 -8.46 16.60
CA PHE A 186 22.82 -9.11 15.43
C PHE A 186 21.31 -9.22 15.59
N PRO A 187 20.52 -9.20 14.50
CA PRO A 187 19.10 -9.44 14.59
C PRO A 187 18.85 -10.87 15.10
N THR A 188 18.53 -10.99 16.37
CA THR A 188 17.89 -12.17 16.94
C THR A 188 16.39 -12.00 16.83
N THR A 189 15.64 -13.11 16.80
CA THR A 189 14.18 -13.03 16.91
C THR A 189 13.80 -12.30 18.20
N ASP A 190 13.16 -11.15 18.08
CA ASP A 190 12.55 -10.40 19.16
C ASP A 190 11.03 -10.57 19.13
N ARG A 191 10.42 -10.60 20.32
CA ARG A 191 8.97 -10.75 20.47
C ARG A 191 8.42 -9.67 21.39
N ASP A 192 7.74 -8.71 20.80
CA ASP A 192 6.87 -7.81 21.55
C ASP A 192 5.52 -8.51 21.77
N SER A 193 5.13 -8.64 23.04
CA SER A 193 3.88 -9.28 23.44
C SER A 193 3.06 -8.42 24.40
N THR A 194 3.42 -7.15 24.54
CA THR A 194 2.90 -6.28 25.60
C THR A 194 2.34 -4.97 25.07
N THR A 195 2.88 -4.45 23.97
CA THR A 195 2.57 -3.09 23.49
C THR A 195 1.15 -2.98 22.93
N PHE A 196 0.78 -3.88 22.02
CA PHE A 196 -0.47 -3.78 21.26
C PHE A 196 -1.61 -4.54 21.95
N SER A 197 -2.66 -3.82 22.32
CA SER A 197 -3.87 -4.40 22.93
C SER A 197 -4.92 -4.72 21.87
N CYS A 198 -5.82 -5.66 22.13
CA CYS A 198 -6.78 -6.12 21.12
C CYS A 198 -7.98 -5.21 20.89
N ASN A 199 -8.23 -4.31 21.84
CA ASN A 199 -9.37 -3.39 21.85
C ASN A 199 -9.52 -2.60 20.56
#